data_AF-A0A1I3S3Y7-F1
#
_entry.id   AF-A0A1I3S3Y7-F1
#
_cell.length_a   1.000
_cell.length_b   1.000
_cell.length_c   1.000
_cell.angle_alpha   90.00
_cell.angle_beta   90.00
_cell.angle_gamma   90.00
#
_symmetry.space_group_name_H-M   'P 1'
#
loop_
_entity.id
_entity.type
_entity.pdbx_description
1 polymer ?
#
loop_
_entity_poly.entity_id
_entity_poly.type
_entity_poly.pdbx_seq_one_letter_code
_entity_poly.pdbx_strand_id
1 'polypeptide(L)'
;MRRNFTLPELEHRLDELKAGTLVQISRQDYERLFGLNDAALGRVRNFARSHRCTASFADTAVLFRKHVAAAGPQIEPLGEQ
;
A
#
# COMPACT_ATOMS: atom_id res chain seq x y z
N MET A 1 -17.85 12.04 -8.82
CA MET A 1 -16.67 12.73 -8.26
C MET A 1 -16.65 12.54 -6.75
N ARG A 2 -15.70 11.77 -6.19
CA ARG A 2 -15.51 11.66 -4.73
C ARG A 2 -14.82 12.93 -4.26
N ARG A 3 -15.55 13.80 -3.55
CA ARG A 3 -15.14 15.20 -3.31
C ARG A 3 -14.11 15.37 -2.19
N ASN A 4 -13.81 14.32 -1.41
CA ASN A 4 -13.05 14.44 -0.17
C ASN A 4 -12.10 13.27 0.12
N PHE A 5 -11.51 12.61 -0.89
CA PHE A 5 -10.49 11.58 -0.59
C PHE A 5 -9.26 12.22 0.06
N THR A 6 -9.01 11.99 1.35
CA THR A 6 -7.93 12.63 2.13
C THR A 6 -6.84 11.64 2.51
N LEU A 7 -5.71 12.17 2.98
CA LEU A 7 -4.59 11.38 3.49
C LEU A 7 -5.01 10.47 4.67
N PRO A 8 -5.74 10.97 5.69
CA PRO A 8 -6.25 10.12 6.76
C PRO A 8 -7.20 9.01 6.28
N GLU A 9 -8.01 9.26 5.24
CA GLU A 9 -8.88 8.21 4.67
C GLU A 9 -8.06 7.13 3.97
N LEU A 10 -6.98 7.51 3.28
CA LEU A 10 -6.05 6.56 2.69
C LEU A 10 -5.32 5.75 3.78
N GLU A 11 -4.82 6.41 4.83
CA GLU A 11 -4.17 5.76 5.98
C GLU A 11 -5.07 4.67 6.58
N HIS A 12 -6.31 5.03 6.91
CA HIS A 12 -7.28 4.10 7.48
C HIS A 12 -7.51 2.88 6.58
N ARG A 13 -7.66 3.10 5.27
CA ARG A 13 -7.82 2.00 4.29
C ARG A 13 -6.60 1.09 4.21
N LEU A 14 -5.39 1.63 4.35
CA LEU A 14 -4.16 0.82 4.31
C LEU A 14 -3.95 0.04 5.60
N ASP A 15 -4.39 0.57 6.73
CA ASP A 15 -4.31 -0.12 8.02
C ASP A 15 -5.28 -1.28 8.13
N GLU A 16 -6.51 -1.13 7.62
CA GLU A 16 -7.51 -2.21 7.56
C GLU A 16 -7.27 -3.23 6.44
N LEU A 17 -6.28 -2.96 5.58
CA LEU A 17 -6.02 -3.78 4.40
C LEU A 17 -5.48 -5.17 4.81
N LYS A 18 -6.19 -6.22 4.39
CA LYS A 18 -5.76 -7.61 4.59
C LYS A 18 -4.46 -7.89 3.85
N ALA A 19 -3.66 -8.82 4.37
CA ALA A 19 -2.44 -9.27 3.72
C ALA A 19 -2.68 -9.68 2.26
N GLY A 20 -1.84 -9.18 1.35
CA GLY A 20 -1.90 -9.48 -0.07
C GLY A 20 -2.95 -8.71 -0.88
N THR A 21 -3.88 -7.98 -0.24
CA THR A 21 -4.88 -7.17 -0.97
C THR A 21 -4.31 -5.81 -1.37
N LEU A 22 -5.01 -5.12 -2.28
CA LEU A 22 -4.59 -3.85 -2.84
C LEU A 22 -5.65 -2.76 -2.71
N VAL A 23 -5.17 -1.52 -2.62
CA VAL A 23 -5.96 -0.29 -2.75
C VAL A 23 -5.40 0.51 -3.90
N GLN A 24 -6.30 1.00 -4.76
CA GLN A 24 -5.95 1.88 -5.87
C GLN A 24 -6.39 3.31 -5.57
N ILE A 25 -5.52 4.28 -5.86
CA ILE A 25 -5.89 5.70 -5.93
C ILE A 25 -5.66 6.21 -7.35
N SER A 26 -6.48 7.19 -7.76
CA SER A 26 -6.31 7.82 -9.06
C SER A 26 -5.02 8.65 -9.09
N ARG A 27 -4.48 8.90 -10.29
CA ARG A 27 -3.38 9.85 -10.45
C ARG A 27 -3.70 11.23 -9.88
N GLN A 28 -4.93 11.73 -10.06
CA GLN A 28 -5.36 13.01 -9.49
C GLN A 28 -5.31 13.02 -7.96
N ASP A 29 -5.71 11.93 -7.31
CA ASP A 29 -5.61 11.79 -5.85
C ASP A 29 -4.15 11.70 -5.41
N TYR A 30 -3.31 10.97 -6.13
CA TYR A 30 -1.87 10.93 -5.87
C TYR A 30 -1.25 12.34 -5.94
N GLU A 31 -1.52 13.09 -7.00
CA GLU A 31 -0.99 14.44 -7.20
C GLU A 31 -1.49 15.40 -6.11
N ARG A 32 -2.76 15.29 -5.71
CA ARG A 32 -3.35 16.12 -4.66
C ARG A 32 -2.83 15.79 -3.26
N LEU A 33 -2.59 14.52 -2.96
CA LEU A 33 -2.15 14.06 -1.63
C LEU A 33 -0.63 14.16 -1.44
N PHE A 34 0.13 13.86 -2.48
CA PHE A 34 1.59 13.73 -2.40
C PHE A 34 2.34 14.77 -3.22
N GLY A 35 1.68 15.54 -4.09
CA GLY A 35 2.31 16.53 -4.97
C GLY A 35 2.93 15.92 -6.23
N LEU A 36 3.47 16.80 -7.09
CA LEU A 36 4.10 16.46 -8.39
C LEU A 36 5.62 16.68 -8.44
N ASN A 37 6.23 17.10 -7.32
CA ASN A 37 7.67 17.36 -7.28
C ASN A 37 8.50 16.07 -7.19
N ASP A 38 9.82 16.19 -7.38
CA ASP A 38 10.75 15.06 -7.36
C ASP A 38 10.72 14.25 -6.06
N ALA A 39 10.31 14.88 -4.96
CA ALA A 39 10.16 14.23 -3.67
C ALA A 39 8.82 13.47 -3.49
N ALA A 40 7.84 13.63 -4.39
CA ALA A 40 6.53 12.97 -4.29
C ALA A 40 6.66 11.44 -4.37
N LEU A 41 7.54 10.93 -5.23
CA LEU A 41 7.84 9.51 -5.33
C LEU A 41 8.40 8.96 -4.01
N GLY A 42 9.33 9.68 -3.39
CA GLY A 42 9.91 9.34 -2.09
C GLY A 42 8.87 9.35 -0.97
N ARG A 43 8.00 10.36 -0.94
CA ARG A 43 6.90 10.46 0.03
C ARG A 43 5.94 9.28 -0.08
N VAL A 44 5.49 8.90 -1.28
CA VAL A 44 4.59 7.75 -1.46
C VAL A 44 5.24 6.44 -1.06
N ARG A 45 6.51 6.23 -1.40
CA ARG A 45 7.23 5.01 -1.01
C ARG A 45 7.38 4.90 0.51
N ASN A 46 7.74 6.00 1.18
CA ASN A 46 7.84 6.05 2.63
C ASN A 46 6.47 5.84 3.30
N PHE A 47 5.44 6.50 2.78
CA PHE A 47 4.07 6.33 3.23
C PHE A 47 3.62 4.87 3.13
N ALA A 48 3.75 4.25 1.95
CA ALA A 48 3.41 2.83 1.77
C ALA A 48 4.18 1.92 2.74
N ARG A 49 5.49 2.16 2.91
CA ARG A 49 6.33 1.37 3.81
C ARG A 49 5.89 1.47 5.27
N SER A 50 5.46 2.65 5.72
CA SER A 50 4.91 2.86 7.07
C SER A 50 3.69 1.99 7.36
N HIS A 51 2.91 1.64 6.33
CA HIS A 51 1.71 0.80 6.43
C HIS A 51 1.93 -0.67 6.02
N ARG A 52 3.19 -1.12 5.89
CA ARG A 52 3.55 -2.46 5.37
C ARG A 52 2.97 -2.73 3.99
N CYS A 53 3.02 -1.72 3.14
CA CYS A 53 2.56 -1.78 1.76
C CYS A 53 3.70 -1.51 0.78
N THR A 54 3.57 -2.07 -0.42
CA THR A 54 4.38 -1.68 -1.59
C THR A 54 3.56 -0.77 -2.48
N ALA A 55 4.12 0.37 -2.87
CA ALA A 55 3.53 1.26 -3.87
C ALA A 55 4.01 0.90 -5.28
N SER A 56 3.07 0.79 -6.21
CA SER A 56 3.32 0.57 -7.65
C SER A 56 2.63 1.65 -8.46
N PHE A 57 3.32 2.17 -9.47
CA PHE A 57 2.85 3.26 -10.32
C PHE A 57 2.41 2.69 -11.66
N ALA A 58 1.17 2.99 -12.05
CA ALA A 58 0.60 2.71 -13.36
C ALA A 58 0.26 4.04 -14.06
N ASP A 59 0.00 4.01 -15.37
CA ASP A 59 -0.22 5.21 -16.18
C ASP A 59 -1.26 6.19 -15.61
N THR A 60 -2.33 5.67 -14.99
CA THR A 60 -3.46 6.46 -14.49
C THR A 60 -3.70 6.32 -12.98
N ALA A 61 -2.87 5.54 -12.28
CA ALA A 61 -3.15 5.17 -10.89
C ALA A 61 -1.89 4.81 -10.08
N VAL A 62 -2.02 4.89 -8.76
CA VAL A 62 -1.04 4.34 -7.82
C VAL A 62 -1.72 3.23 -7.03
N LEU A 63 -1.08 2.06 -6.99
CA LEU A 63 -1.54 0.89 -6.26
C LEU A 63 -0.71 0.70 -5.00
N PHE A 64 -1.39 0.48 -3.88
CA PHE A 64 -0.78 0.09 -2.61
C PHE A 64 -1.18 -1.35 -2.32
N ARG A 65 -0.20 -2.26 -2.26
CA ARG A 65 -0.41 -3.67 -1.95
C ARG A 65 0.09 -3.99 -0.54
N LYS A 66 -0.76 -4.54 0.32
CA LYS A 66 -0.36 -4.99 1.65
C LYS A 66 0.60 -6.16 1.54
N HIS A 67 1.69 -6.13 2.29
CA HIS A 67 2.62 -7.24 2.38
C HIS A 67 1.88 -8.46 2.91
N VAL A 68 2.14 -9.61 2.29
CA VAL A 68 1.80 -10.87 2.92
C VAL A 68 2.80 -11.07 4.06
N ALA A 69 2.32 -11.36 5.27
CA ALA A 69 3.21 -11.91 6.28
C ALA A 69 3.85 -13.13 5.62
N ALA A 70 5.18 -13.17 5.60
CA ALA A 70 5.85 -14.39 5.20
C ALA A 70 5.26 -15.49 6.09
N ALA A 71 4.57 -16.46 5.50
CA ALA A 71 4.39 -17.73 6.16
C ALA A 71 5.84 -18.18 6.43
N GLY A 72 6.29 -18.06 7.68
CA GLY A 72 7.53 -18.68 8.09
C GLY A 72 7.47 -20.14 7.66
N PRO A 73 8.60 -20.77 7.32
CA PRO A 73 8.59 -22.17 6.92
C PRO A 73 7.82 -22.96 7.98
N GLN A 74 6.69 -23.55 7.59
CA GLN A 74 6.04 -24.57 8.39
C GLN A 74 7.01 -25.75 8.38
N ILE A 75 7.93 -25.77 9.34
CA ILE A 75 8.65 -26.98 9.68
C ILE A 75 7.60 -27.86 10.37
N GLU A 76 6.88 -28.66 9.58
CA GLU A 76 6.10 -29.75 10.11
C GLU A 76 7.07 -30.69 10.83
N PRO A 77 6.90 -30.94 12.15
CA PRO A 77 7.73 -31.93 12.82
C PRO A 77 7.41 -33.28 12.17
N LEU A 78 8.37 -33.81 11.42
CA LEU A 78 8.35 -35.19 10.95
C LEU A 78 8.42 -36.07 12.20
N GLY A 79 7.25 -36.47 12.71
CA GLY A 79 7.15 -37.53 13.69
C GLY A 79 7.56 -38.82 13.02
N GLU A 80 8.82 -39.22 13.20
CA GLU A 80 9.25 -40.59 12.97
C GLU A 80 8.68 -41.47 14.09
N GLN A 81 7.75 -42.34 13.72
CA GLN A 81 7.32 -43.49 14.53
C GLN A 81 8.18 -44.70 14.23
#